data_AF-A0A1I8CAN1-F1
#
_entry.id   AF-A0A1I8CAN1-F1
#
_cell.length_a   1.000
_cell.length_b   1.000
_cell.length_c   1.000
_cell.angle_alpha   90.00
_cell.angle_beta   90.00
_cell.angle_gamma   90.00
#
_symmetry.space_group_name_H-M   'P 1'
#
loop_
_entity.id
_entity.type
_entity.pdbx_description
1 polymer ?
#
loop_
_entity_poly.entity_id
_entity_poly.type
_entity_poly.pdbx_seq_one_letter_code
_entity_poly.pdbx_strand_id
1 'polypeptide(L)'
;MAVIRLLNVNFTRYSSYINNIKIRLSQPIDAGAINKLIYKDFLQNEPIVNSLHLSCNGIIPMFNELLNSPFAKDYSVVCVDENDSTKGTNAVLRCELVAVENGHGGNGICRKMVIEGLPLIVEKIPQIKFSIVETTNKYSLHAFIKAGFTLGSRIYFADHGVKKSENGTELIGGCYKIF
;
A
#
# COMPACT_ATOMS: atom_id res chain seq x y z
N MET A 1 5.53 -9.30 -37.70
CA MET A 1 4.62 -9.41 -36.54
C MET A 1 5.37 -10.08 -35.40
N ALA A 2 5.65 -9.36 -34.31
CA ALA A 2 6.31 -9.94 -33.15
C ALA A 2 5.25 -10.60 -32.26
N VAL A 3 5.36 -11.91 -32.08
CA VAL A 3 4.55 -12.69 -31.13
C VAL A 3 5.13 -12.44 -29.74
N ILE A 4 4.50 -11.54 -28.97
CA ILE A 4 4.82 -11.37 -27.55
C ILE A 4 4.23 -12.58 -26.82
N ARG A 5 5.06 -13.57 -26.51
CA ARG A 5 4.72 -14.63 -25.56
C ARG A 5 4.59 -13.98 -24.18
N LEU A 6 3.37 -13.83 -23.69
CA LEU A 6 3.09 -13.57 -22.28
C LEU A 6 3.57 -14.78 -21.48
N LEU A 7 4.78 -14.69 -20.93
CA LEU A 7 5.24 -15.64 -19.92
C LEU A 7 4.41 -15.38 -18.66
N ASN A 8 3.51 -16.31 -18.33
CA ASN A 8 2.89 -16.36 -17.01
C ASN A 8 3.98 -16.73 -16.00
N VAL A 9 4.64 -15.72 -15.44
CA VAL A 9 5.62 -15.93 -14.38
C VAL A 9 4.89 -15.91 -13.03
N ASN A 10 4.69 -17.10 -12.46
CA ASN A 10 4.19 -17.24 -11.09
C ASN A 10 5.33 -16.96 -10.10
N PHE A 11 5.47 -15.71 -9.69
CA PHE A 11 6.44 -15.32 -8.67
C PHE A 11 5.90 -15.59 -7.27
N THR A 12 6.57 -16.48 -6.54
CA THR A 12 6.32 -16.68 -5.11
C THR A 12 7.64 -16.67 -4.35
N ARG A 13 7.98 -15.53 -3.72
CA ARG A 13 9.07 -15.47 -2.72
C ARG A 13 8.47 -15.66 -1.33
N TYR A 14 9.04 -16.58 -0.56
CA TYR A 14 8.66 -16.86 0.82
C TYR A 14 9.65 -16.19 1.78
N SER A 15 9.16 -15.52 2.83
CA SER A 15 9.98 -14.90 3.87
C SER A 15 9.39 -15.15 5.27
N SER A 16 10.30 -15.33 6.24
CA SER A 16 10.10 -16.05 7.50
C SER A 16 9.20 -15.38 8.55
N TYR A 17 8.45 -16.25 9.23
CA TYR A 17 7.91 -16.22 10.61
C TYR A 17 7.50 -14.88 11.23
N ILE A 18 6.34 -14.36 10.78
CA ILE A 18 5.30 -13.84 11.70
C ILE A 18 3.99 -14.43 11.15
N ASN A 19 3.53 -15.52 11.76
CA ASN A 19 2.27 -16.26 11.49
C ASN A 19 1.88 -16.45 10.01
N ASN A 20 2.43 -17.46 9.33
CA ASN A 20 1.90 -18.03 8.07
C ASN A 20 1.50 -17.04 6.94
N ILE A 21 1.92 -15.78 7.00
CA ILE A 21 1.59 -14.81 5.98
C ILE A 21 2.54 -14.90 4.80
N LYS A 22 2.00 -14.66 3.62
CA LYS A 22 2.70 -14.68 2.34
C LYS A 22 2.50 -13.35 1.63
N ILE A 23 3.58 -12.80 1.09
CA ILE A 23 3.55 -11.60 0.23
C ILE A 23 3.60 -12.04 -1.23
N ARG A 24 2.65 -11.56 -2.04
CA ARG A 24 2.63 -11.83 -3.50
C ARG A 24 2.01 -10.66 -4.25
N LEU A 25 2.15 -10.66 -5.57
CA LEU A 25 1.35 -9.77 -6.42
C LEU A 25 -0.14 -10.16 -6.32
N SER A 26 -1.00 -9.16 -6.47
CA SER A 26 -2.45 -9.36 -6.53
C SER A 26 -2.83 -10.24 -7.74
N GLN A 27 -3.90 -10.98 -7.55
CA GLN A 27 -4.56 -11.81 -8.54
C GLN A 27 -6.02 -11.35 -8.68
N PRO A 28 -6.71 -11.71 -9.78
CA PRO A 28 -8.12 -11.35 -9.95
C PRO A 28 -9.03 -11.76 -8.78
N ILE A 29 -8.71 -12.87 -8.11
CA ILE A 29 -9.45 -13.36 -6.94
C ILE A 29 -9.36 -12.42 -5.72
N ASP A 30 -8.32 -11.59 -5.62
CA ASP A 30 -8.12 -10.69 -4.47
C ASP A 30 -8.94 -9.40 -4.58
N ALA A 31 -9.49 -9.08 -5.76
CA ALA A 31 -10.14 -7.79 -6.03
C ALA A 31 -11.24 -7.46 -5.01
N GLY A 32 -12.05 -8.45 -4.64
CA GLY A 32 -13.10 -8.28 -3.63
C GLY A 32 -12.56 -7.92 -2.24
N ALA A 33 -11.47 -8.57 -1.82
CA ALA A 33 -10.84 -8.32 -0.54
C ALA A 33 -10.10 -6.97 -0.51
N ILE A 34 -9.40 -6.62 -1.60
CA ILE A 34 -8.76 -5.30 -1.76
C ILE A 34 -9.81 -4.19 -1.66
N ASN A 35 -10.91 -4.29 -2.41
CA ASN A 35 -12.00 -3.30 -2.35
C ASN A 35 -12.59 -3.19 -0.94
N LYS A 36 -12.78 -4.32 -0.25
CA LYS A 36 -13.27 -4.31 1.14
C LYS A 36 -12.28 -3.56 2.05
N LEU A 37 -10.99 -3.87 2.00
CA LEU A 37 -9.96 -3.22 2.82
C LEU A 37 -9.90 -1.71 2.55
N ILE A 38 -9.97 -1.30 1.30
CA ILE A 38 -9.92 0.13 0.95
C ILE A 38 -11.20 0.86 1.40
N TYR A 39 -12.38 0.36 1.02
CA TYR A 39 -13.63 1.08 1.25
C TYR A 39 -14.16 0.99 2.67
N LYS A 40 -13.92 -0.13 3.36
CA LYS A 40 -14.40 -0.33 4.73
C LYS A 40 -13.36 0.03 5.78
N ASP A 41 -12.09 -0.26 5.54
CA ASP A 41 -11.08 -0.10 6.59
C ASP A 41 -10.24 1.17 6.39
N PHE A 42 -9.69 1.39 5.18
CA PHE A 42 -8.82 2.54 4.92
C PHE A 42 -9.59 3.87 4.96
N LEU A 43 -10.61 4.04 4.11
CA LEU A 43 -11.31 5.33 3.99
C LEU A 43 -11.98 5.79 5.28
N GLN A 44 -12.37 4.86 6.16
CA GLN A 44 -12.97 5.20 7.46
C GLN A 44 -11.96 5.69 8.50
N ASN A 45 -10.67 5.38 8.32
CA ASN A 45 -9.61 5.63 9.30
C ASN A 45 -8.48 6.50 8.75
N GLU A 46 -8.63 7.03 7.52
CA GLU A 46 -7.59 7.82 6.86
C GLU A 46 -7.54 9.24 7.47
N PRO A 47 -6.38 9.71 7.96
CA PRO A 47 -6.24 10.99 8.65
C PRO A 47 -6.77 12.22 7.90
N ILE A 48 -6.55 12.33 6.58
CA ILE A 48 -7.01 13.47 5.79
C ILE A 48 -8.52 13.39 5.59
N VAL A 49 -9.07 12.23 5.25
CA VAL A 49 -10.52 12.01 5.12
C VAL A 49 -11.25 12.42 6.39
N ASN A 50 -10.74 11.98 7.55
CA ASN A 50 -11.34 12.30 8.84
C ASN A 50 -11.18 13.78 9.21
N SER A 51 -9.99 14.36 8.97
CA SER A 51 -9.73 15.78 9.29
C SER A 51 -10.52 16.75 8.41
N LEU A 52 -10.82 16.37 7.17
CA LEU A 52 -11.58 17.17 6.22
C LEU A 52 -13.08 16.83 6.20
N HIS A 53 -13.53 15.88 7.03
CA HIS A 53 -14.90 15.38 7.07
C HIS A 53 -15.44 14.97 5.68
N LEU A 54 -14.58 14.37 4.85
CA LEU A 54 -14.97 13.97 3.50
C LEU A 54 -15.93 12.78 3.55
N SER A 55 -17.02 12.86 2.80
CA SER A 55 -17.92 11.71 2.67
C SER A 55 -17.27 10.61 1.83
N CYS A 56 -17.36 9.35 2.28
CA CYS A 56 -16.88 8.20 1.52
C CYS A 56 -17.47 8.17 0.10
N ASN A 57 -18.75 8.57 -0.04
CA ASN A 57 -19.45 8.60 -1.32
C ASN A 57 -18.78 9.50 -2.37
N GLY A 58 -18.16 10.60 -1.95
CA GLY A 58 -17.46 11.51 -2.86
C GLY A 58 -16.11 10.96 -3.34
N ILE A 59 -15.49 10.05 -2.57
CA ILE A 59 -14.14 9.55 -2.80
C ILE A 59 -14.15 8.18 -3.51
N ILE A 60 -15.19 7.37 -3.30
CA ILE A 60 -15.34 6.04 -3.90
C ILE A 60 -15.14 6.03 -5.42
N PRO A 61 -15.70 6.97 -6.23
CA PRO A 61 -15.48 6.97 -7.67
C PRO A 61 -14.01 7.06 -8.08
N MET A 62 -13.23 7.92 -7.39
CA MET A 62 -11.80 8.10 -7.66
C MET A 62 -11.00 6.83 -7.34
N PHE A 63 -11.30 6.19 -6.21
CA PHE A 63 -10.66 4.92 -5.83
C PHE A 63 -11.09 3.76 -6.74
N ASN A 64 -12.33 3.75 -7.20
CA ASN A 64 -12.80 2.75 -8.16
C ASN A 64 -12.05 2.87 -9.48
N GLU A 65 -11.82 4.09 -9.98
CA GLU A 65 -11.01 4.31 -11.18
C GLU A 65 -9.58 3.82 -10.99
N LEU A 66 -8.96 4.20 -9.86
CA LEU A 66 -7.60 3.77 -9.51
C LEU A 66 -7.47 2.23 -9.46
N LEU A 67 -8.33 1.57 -8.67
CA LEU A 67 -8.29 0.12 -8.44
C LEU A 67 -8.69 -0.69 -9.69
N ASN A 68 -9.47 -0.09 -10.60
CA ASN A 68 -9.82 -0.73 -11.87
C ASN A 68 -8.79 -0.56 -12.97
N SER A 69 -7.80 0.32 -12.80
CA SER A 69 -6.73 0.50 -13.77
C SER A 69 -5.99 -0.83 -14.02
N PRO A 70 -5.56 -1.11 -15.26
CA PRO A 70 -4.73 -2.29 -15.56
C PRO A 70 -3.49 -2.34 -14.67
N PHE A 71 -2.94 -1.17 -14.36
CA PHE A 71 -1.77 -1.05 -13.52
C PHE A 71 -2.03 -1.52 -12.08
N ALA A 72 -3.08 -1.03 -11.42
CA ALA A 72 -3.40 -1.46 -10.05
C ALA A 72 -3.66 -2.97 -9.97
N LYS A 73 -4.29 -3.56 -11.00
CA LYS A 73 -4.56 -5.00 -11.07
C LYS A 73 -3.29 -5.84 -11.19
N ASP A 74 -2.31 -5.36 -11.96
CA ASP A 74 -1.11 -6.12 -12.30
C ASP A 74 0.07 -5.91 -11.34
N TYR A 75 0.04 -4.83 -10.54
CA TYR A 75 1.18 -4.39 -9.73
C TYR A 75 0.82 -4.03 -8.28
N SER A 76 -0.37 -4.41 -7.81
CA SER A 76 -0.64 -4.39 -6.36
C SER A 76 0.03 -5.57 -5.69
N VAL A 77 0.43 -5.37 -4.44
CA VAL A 77 0.99 -6.38 -3.56
C VAL A 77 -0.05 -6.69 -2.49
N VAL A 78 -0.27 -7.97 -2.24
CA VAL A 78 -1.15 -8.43 -1.17
C VAL A 78 -0.37 -9.24 -0.14
N CYS A 79 -0.82 -9.15 1.10
CA CYS A 79 -0.45 -10.05 2.18
C CYS A 79 -1.61 -11.03 2.38
N VAL A 80 -1.34 -12.33 2.27
CA VAL A 80 -2.35 -13.40 2.41
C VAL A 80 -1.97 -14.35 3.54
N ASP A 81 -2.95 -15.01 4.15
CA ASP A 81 -2.72 -16.08 5.15
C ASP A 81 -2.48 -17.46 4.50
N GLU A 82 -2.38 -18.52 5.32
CA GLU A 82 -2.21 -19.90 4.84
C GLU A 82 -3.35 -20.41 3.94
N ASN A 83 -4.51 -19.78 4.00
CA ASN A 83 -5.69 -20.12 3.20
C ASN A 83 -5.79 -19.23 1.94
N ASP A 84 -4.73 -18.48 1.62
CA ASP A 84 -4.67 -17.49 0.53
C ASP A 84 -5.70 -16.36 0.69
N SER A 85 -6.16 -16.11 1.93
CA SER A 85 -7.07 -15.02 2.26
C SER A 85 -6.30 -13.72 2.47
N THR A 86 -6.66 -12.66 1.72
CA THR A 86 -6.01 -11.35 1.80
C THR A 86 -6.25 -10.65 3.16
N LYS A 87 -5.17 -10.33 3.87
CA LYS A 87 -5.12 -9.59 5.16
C LYS A 87 -4.56 -8.17 5.04
N GLY A 88 -3.98 -7.84 3.90
CA GLY A 88 -3.41 -6.51 3.64
C GLY A 88 -3.14 -6.30 2.17
N THR A 89 -3.09 -5.03 1.75
CA THR A 89 -2.82 -4.65 0.37
C THR A 89 -1.97 -3.39 0.29
N ASN A 90 -1.17 -3.30 -0.76
CA ASN A 90 -0.36 -2.15 -1.14
C ASN A 90 -0.41 -1.98 -2.66
N ALA A 91 -1.02 -0.90 -3.15
CA ALA A 91 -1.03 -0.56 -4.58
C ALA A 91 0.21 0.27 -4.93
N VAL A 92 1.04 -0.17 -5.89
CA VAL A 92 2.39 0.40 -6.09
C VAL A 92 2.64 0.79 -7.55
N LEU A 93 2.17 1.97 -7.96
CA LEU A 93 2.87 2.77 -8.98
C LEU A 93 3.55 3.99 -8.32
N ARG A 94 2.86 4.52 -7.34
CA ARG A 94 3.32 5.23 -6.16
C ARG A 94 2.74 4.39 -5.01
N CYS A 95 3.36 4.25 -3.83
CA CYS A 95 2.63 3.61 -2.72
C CYS A 95 1.51 4.57 -2.31
N GLU A 96 0.42 4.59 -3.08
CA GLU A 96 -0.69 5.53 -2.86
C GLU A 96 -1.49 5.10 -1.65
N LEU A 97 -1.54 3.78 -1.41
CA LEU A 97 -2.39 3.18 -0.41
C LEU A 97 -1.70 1.97 0.21
N VAL A 98 -1.63 1.96 1.54
CA VAL A 98 -1.31 0.76 2.30
C VAL A 98 -2.40 0.55 3.34
N ALA A 99 -3.05 -0.60 3.30
CA ALA A 99 -4.08 -0.99 4.24
C ALA A 99 -3.76 -2.36 4.85
N VAL A 100 -4.03 -2.48 6.16
CA VAL A 100 -3.90 -3.72 6.92
C VAL A 100 -5.22 -3.94 7.63
N GLU A 101 -5.75 -5.16 7.56
CA GLU A 101 -7.00 -5.53 8.22
C GLU A 101 -6.96 -5.24 9.72
N ASN A 102 -8.11 -4.85 10.29
CA ASN A 102 -8.26 -4.70 11.73
C ASN A 102 -7.85 -5.98 12.49
N GLY A 103 -7.23 -5.81 13.66
CA GLY A 103 -6.66 -6.92 14.44
C GLY A 103 -5.29 -7.42 13.98
N HIS A 104 -4.84 -7.05 12.78
CA HIS A 104 -3.52 -7.42 12.25
C HIS A 104 -2.49 -6.28 12.28
N GLY A 105 -2.92 -5.07 12.68
CA GLY A 105 -2.04 -3.93 12.92
C GLY A 105 -0.96 -4.21 13.98
N GLY A 106 0.18 -3.52 13.90
CA GLY A 106 1.30 -3.70 14.84
C GLY A 106 2.23 -4.88 14.54
N ASN A 107 1.81 -5.84 13.71
CA ASN A 107 2.58 -7.06 13.39
C ASN A 107 3.61 -6.89 12.26
N GLY A 108 3.92 -5.64 11.87
CA GLY A 108 4.91 -5.36 10.83
C GLY A 108 4.48 -5.72 9.39
N ILE A 109 3.21 -6.05 9.14
CA ILE A 109 2.69 -6.43 7.82
C ILE A 109 2.97 -5.37 6.76
N CYS A 110 2.68 -4.10 7.06
CA CYS A 110 2.98 -2.98 6.15
C CYS A 110 4.46 -2.96 5.75
N ARG A 111 5.38 -3.07 6.73
CA ARG A 111 6.82 -3.13 6.47
C ARG A 111 7.19 -4.33 5.60
N LYS A 112 6.62 -5.51 5.86
CA LYS A 112 6.85 -6.72 5.04
C LYS A 112 6.38 -6.54 3.61
N MET A 113 5.16 -6.01 3.40
CA MET A 113 4.66 -5.71 2.05
C MET A 113 5.59 -4.78 1.28
N VAL A 114 6.19 -3.78 1.94
CA VAL A 114 7.15 -2.86 1.31
C VAL A 114 8.49 -3.55 1.03
N ILE A 115 9.04 -4.31 1.98
CA ILE A 115 10.35 -4.97 1.83
C ILE A 115 10.31 -6.08 0.79
N GLU A 116 9.25 -6.88 0.79
CA GLU A 116 9.14 -8.10 -0.02
C GLU A 116 8.38 -7.85 -1.33
N GLY A 117 7.34 -7.02 -1.31
CA GLY A 117 6.51 -6.74 -2.47
C GLY A 117 7.16 -5.83 -3.49
N LEU A 118 7.90 -4.82 -3.04
CA LEU A 118 8.57 -3.87 -3.93
C LEU A 118 9.59 -4.55 -4.87
N PRO A 119 10.45 -5.48 -4.39
CA PRO A 119 11.27 -6.30 -5.28
C PRO A 119 10.49 -7.08 -6.34
N LEU A 120 9.29 -7.62 -6.03
CA LEU A 120 8.48 -8.34 -7.02
C LEU A 120 8.05 -7.43 -8.18
N ILE A 121 7.76 -6.17 -7.87
CA ILE A 121 7.37 -5.17 -8.88
C ILE A 121 8.59 -4.74 -9.70
N VAL A 122 9.72 -4.46 -9.05
CA VAL A 122 10.97 -4.09 -9.73
C VAL A 122 11.45 -5.22 -10.64
N GLU A 123 11.27 -6.48 -10.24
CA GLU A 123 11.58 -7.64 -11.07
C GLU A 123 10.65 -7.73 -12.31
N LYS A 124 9.35 -7.41 -12.14
CA LYS A 124 8.37 -7.39 -13.24
C LYS A 124 8.55 -6.18 -14.17
N ILE A 125 9.01 -5.03 -13.66
CA ILE A 125 9.30 -3.81 -14.41
C ILE A 125 10.73 -3.33 -14.11
N PRO A 126 11.77 -3.93 -14.74
CA PRO A 126 13.18 -3.60 -14.46
C PRO A 126 13.59 -2.15 -14.76
N GLN A 127 12.73 -1.41 -15.48
CA GLN A 127 12.90 0.01 -15.79
C GLN A 127 12.67 0.91 -14.57
N ILE A 128 11.99 0.43 -13.52
CA ILE A 128 11.79 1.20 -12.29
C ILE A 128 13.15 1.40 -11.60
N LYS A 129 13.54 2.66 -11.38
CA LYS A 129 14.81 3.04 -10.71
C LYS A 129 14.63 3.64 -9.33
N PHE A 130 13.41 4.01 -9.00
CA PHE A 130 13.07 4.58 -7.70
C PHE A 130 11.60 4.34 -7.37
N SER A 131 11.24 4.51 -6.10
CA SER A 131 9.87 4.50 -5.61
C SER A 131 9.65 5.72 -4.71
N ILE A 132 8.47 6.31 -4.81
CA ILE A 132 8.03 7.46 -4.00
C ILE A 132 6.74 7.06 -3.29
N VAL A 133 6.60 7.53 -2.05
CA VAL A 133 5.42 7.35 -1.20
C VAL A 133 5.12 8.64 -0.45
N GLU A 134 3.84 8.95 -0.27
CA GLU A 134 3.39 9.97 0.66
C GLU A 134 2.64 9.28 1.80
N THR A 135 3.12 9.48 3.03
CA THR A 135 2.53 8.86 4.22
C THR A 135 1.78 9.91 5.02
N THR A 136 0.47 9.75 5.13
CA THR A 136 -0.42 10.64 5.91
C THR A 136 -0.61 10.17 7.35
N ASN A 137 -0.06 9.00 7.70
CA ASN A 137 -0.07 8.47 9.05
C ASN A 137 1.34 8.11 9.54
N LYS A 138 1.60 8.30 10.84
CA LYS A 138 2.91 8.04 11.44
C LYS A 138 3.34 6.56 11.40
N TYR A 139 2.39 5.63 11.33
CA TYR A 139 2.68 4.20 11.33
C TYR A 139 3.21 3.72 9.97
N SER A 140 2.62 4.18 8.87
CA SER A 140 3.11 3.94 7.52
C SER A 140 4.44 4.65 7.33
N LEU A 141 4.57 5.92 7.76
CA LEU A 141 5.86 6.62 7.76
C LEU A 141 6.96 5.77 8.42
N HIS A 142 6.73 5.32 9.65
CA HIS A 142 7.67 4.47 10.37
C HIS A 142 7.99 3.16 9.64
N ALA A 143 6.98 2.52 9.03
CA ALA A 143 7.17 1.29 8.26
C ALA A 143 8.05 1.51 7.02
N PHE A 144 7.84 2.61 6.28
CA PHE A 144 8.63 2.96 5.10
C PHE A 144 10.08 3.32 5.46
N ILE A 145 10.30 4.10 6.52
CA ILE A 145 11.66 4.39 7.01
C ILE A 145 12.37 3.10 7.42
N LYS A 146 11.68 2.19 8.15
CA LYS A 146 12.22 0.86 8.49
C LYS A 146 12.39 -0.08 7.30
N ALA A 147 11.84 0.23 6.14
CA ALA A 147 12.04 -0.48 4.88
C ALA A 147 13.16 0.14 4.01
N GLY A 148 13.86 1.14 4.54
CA GLY A 148 14.99 1.80 3.89
C GLY A 148 14.58 2.91 2.93
N PHE A 149 13.38 3.48 3.07
CA PHE A 149 13.03 4.73 2.40
C PHE A 149 13.66 5.91 3.14
N THR A 150 14.01 6.96 2.40
CA THR A 150 14.50 8.24 2.93
C THR A 150 13.33 9.21 3.02
N LEU A 151 13.19 9.88 4.18
CA LEU A 151 12.22 10.98 4.34
C LEU A 151 12.76 12.24 3.66
N GLY A 152 12.10 12.67 2.58
CA GLY A 152 12.42 13.90 1.85
C GLY A 152 11.62 15.08 2.37
N SER A 153 10.34 15.17 1.96
CA SER A 153 9.45 16.29 2.31
C SER A 153 8.69 16.02 3.61
N ARG A 154 8.35 17.11 4.32
CA ARG A 154 7.52 17.11 5.53
C ARG A 154 6.52 18.25 5.40
N ILE A 155 5.25 17.96 5.64
CA ILE A 155 4.17 18.96 5.72
C ILE A 155 3.50 18.76 7.07
N TYR A 156 3.56 19.76 7.96
CA TYR A 156 2.96 19.64 9.28
C TYR A 156 1.48 20.01 9.22
N PHE A 157 0.64 19.23 9.89
CA PHE A 157 -0.78 19.56 10.02
C PHE A 157 -0.98 20.92 10.70
N ALA A 158 -0.09 21.27 11.65
CA ALA A 158 -0.15 22.52 12.39
C ALA A 158 -0.04 23.76 11.49
N ASP A 159 0.72 23.66 10.40
CA ASP A 159 0.89 24.74 9.41
C ASP A 159 -0.42 25.03 8.65
N HIS A 160 -1.38 24.11 8.72
CA HIS A 160 -2.69 24.19 8.07
C HIS A 160 -3.85 24.29 9.10
N GLY A 161 -3.56 24.70 10.34
CA GLY A 161 -4.59 24.89 11.37
C GLY A 161 -5.10 23.61 12.02
N VAL A 162 -4.48 22.46 11.75
CA VAL A 162 -4.83 21.17 12.35
C VAL A 162 -3.76 20.78 13.38
N LYS A 163 -4.08 20.78 14.68
CA LYS A 163 -3.06 20.50 15.73
C LYS A 163 -2.44 19.11 15.60
N LYS A 164 -3.25 18.10 15.32
CA LYS A 164 -2.88 16.69 15.09
C LYS A 164 -4.06 15.96 14.48
N SER A 165 -3.81 14.92 13.68
CA SER A 165 -4.87 14.03 13.22
C SER A 165 -5.42 13.16 14.37
N GLU A 166 -6.54 12.46 14.14
CA GLU A 166 -7.18 11.59 15.13
C GLU A 166 -6.26 10.50 15.69
N ASN A 167 -5.39 9.92 14.85
CA ASN A 167 -4.43 8.90 15.28
C ASN A 167 -3.12 9.49 15.86
N GLY A 168 -3.10 10.81 16.09
CA GLY A 168 -1.97 11.56 16.61
C GLY A 168 -0.80 11.64 15.63
N THR A 169 -1.08 11.74 14.32
CA THR A 169 -0.08 12.08 13.31
C THR A 169 0.05 13.60 13.22
N GLU A 170 1.30 14.07 13.19
CA GLU A 170 1.63 15.50 13.20
C GLU A 170 2.04 16.03 11.83
N LEU A 171 2.50 15.13 10.94
CA LEU A 171 2.98 15.50 9.62
C LEU A 171 2.62 14.47 8.55
N ILE A 172 2.53 14.94 7.31
CA ILE A 172 2.57 14.14 6.09
C ILE A 172 4.03 14.07 5.64
N GLY A 173 4.52 12.85 5.38
CA GLY A 173 5.91 12.60 4.99
C GLY A 173 6.01 12.09 3.56
N GLY A 174 6.74 12.80 2.70
CA GLY A 174 7.11 12.27 1.39
C GLY A 174 8.41 11.49 1.49
N CYS A 175 8.38 10.19 1.22
CA CYS A 175 9.54 9.32 1.27
C CYS A 175 9.90 8.77 -0.11
N TYR A 176 11.17 8.45 -0.31
CA TYR A 176 11.65 7.86 -1.55
C TYR A 176 12.69 6.76 -1.31
N LYS A 177 12.84 5.87 -2.28
CA LYS A 177 13.89 4.83 -2.30
C LYS A 177 14.42 4.68 -3.72
N ILE A 178 15.73 4.62 -3.87
CA ILE A 178 16.42 4.37 -5.16
C ILE A 178 16.85 2.90 -5.17
N PHE A 179 16.77 2.24 -6.34
CA PHE A 179 17.08 0.81 -6.52
C PHE A 179 18.42 0.59 -7.22
#